data_AF-X7ZM04-F1
#
_entry.id   AF-X7ZM04-F1
#
_cell.length_a   1.000
_cell.length_b   1.000
_cell.length_c   1.000
_cell.angle_alpha   90.00
_cell.angle_beta   90.00
_cell.angle_gamma   90.00
#
_symmetry.space_group_name_H-M   'P 1'
#
loop_
_entity.id
_entity.type
_entity.pdbx_description
1 polymer ?
#
loop_
_entity_poly.entity_id
_entity_poly.type
_entity_poly.pdbx_seq_one_letter_code
_entity_poly.pdbx_strand_id
1 'polypeptide(L)' 'MFVIHLADGEEVHGESEELSINQDTGVLTVCKVDGFEETTTHYSPIAWRTVTHRKRDIGVRPSLISSAR' A
#
# COMPACT_ATOMS: atom_id res chain seq x y z
N MET A 1 -6.27 4.21 -13.63
CA MET A 1 -4.84 4.53 -13.64
C MET A 1 -4.59 5.98 -13.24
N PHE A 2 -3.70 6.22 -12.27
CA PHE A 2 -3.22 7.54 -11.84
C PHE A 2 -1.68 7.56 -11.85
N VAL A 3 -1.11 8.77 -11.90
CA VAL A 3 0.33 9.01 -11.70
C VAL A 3 0.49 10.17 -10.72
N ILE A 4 1.23 9.96 -9.64
CA ILE A 4 1.66 11.02 -8.71
C ILE A 4 3.11 11.33 -9.02
N HIS A 5 3.40 12.60 -9.31
CA HIS A 5 4.77 13.09 -9.49
C HIS A 5 5.22 13.72 -8.17
N LEU A 6 6.28 13.17 -7.59
CA LEU A 6 6.87 13.68 -6.35
C LEU A 6 7.93 14.74 -6.66
N ALA A 7 8.22 15.59 -5.67
CA ALA A 7 9.15 16.71 -5.84
C ALA A 7 10.61 16.27 -6.06
N ASP A 8 10.95 15.04 -5.69
CA ASP A 8 12.25 14.40 -5.92
C ASP A 8 12.36 13.77 -7.32
N GLY A 9 11.31 13.83 -8.13
CA GLY A 9 11.24 13.23 -9.46
C GLY A 9 10.81 11.76 -9.46
N GLU A 10 10.48 11.17 -8.31
CA GLU A 10 9.85 9.84 -8.28
C GLU A 10 8.41 9.89 -8.80
N GLU A 11 8.02 8.83 -9.51
CA GLU A 11 6.64 8.64 -9.97
C GLU A 11 5.98 7.47 -9.26
N VAL A 12 4.78 7.70 -8.76
CA VAL A 12 3.94 6.66 -8.14
C VAL A 12 2.76 6.38 -9.05
N HIS A 13 2.78 5.20 -9.65
CA HIS A 13 1.74 4.69 -10.53
C HIS A 13 0.78 3.79 -9.75
N GLY A 14 -0.50 3.80 -10.09
CA GLY A 14 -1.49 2.90 -9.50
C GLY A 14 -2.88 3.04 -10.12
N GLU A 15 -3.84 2.30 -9.58
CA GLU A 15 -5.24 2.32 -10.02
C GLU A 15 -6.13 3.21 -9.16
N SER A 16 -7.24 3.70 -9.71
CA SER A 16 -8.10 4.66 -8.98
C SER A 16 -8.64 4.10 -7.66
N GLU A 17 -8.77 2.78 -7.56
CA GLU A 17 -9.24 2.07 -6.37
C GLU A 17 -8.18 2.04 -5.25
N GLU A 18 -6.90 2.18 -5.62
CA GLU A 18 -5.76 2.19 -4.70
C GLU A 18 -5.55 3.57 -4.08
N LEU A 19 -6.18 4.62 -4.61
CA LEU A 19 -5.99 6.00 -4.20
C LEU A 19 -7.23 6.55 -3.49
N SER A 20 -7.02 7.14 -2.32
CA SER A 20 -8.05 7.93 -1.64
C SER A 20 -7.48 9.25 -1.14
N ILE A 21 -8.33 10.28 -1.09
CA ILE A 21 -7.99 11.57 -0.52
C ILE A 21 -8.91 11.87 0.66
N ASN A 22 -8.33 12.20 1.81
CA ASN A 22 -9.08 12.78 2.90
C ASN A 22 -9.30 14.26 2.60
N GLN A 23 -10.55 14.65 2.34
CA GLN A 23 -10.90 16.02 1.90
C GLN A 23 -10.70 17.08 3.00
N ASP A 24 -10.76 16.68 4.27
CA ASP A 24 -10.61 17.61 5.40
C ASP A 24 -9.14 17.97 5.66
N THR A 25 -8.24 17.03 5.39
CA THR A 25 -6.81 17.15 5.73
C THR A 25 -5.90 17.28 4.50
N GLY A 26 -6.42 16.95 3.32
CA GLY A 26 -5.64 16.86 2.07
C GLY A 26 -4.68 15.66 2.02
N VAL A 27 -4.72 14.74 2.99
CA VAL A 27 -3.85 13.56 2.99
C VAL A 27 -4.28 12.60 1.88
N LEU A 28 -3.35 12.32 0.96
CA LEU A 28 -3.50 11.27 -0.05
C LEU A 28 -3.03 9.94 0.53
N THR A 29 -3.80 8.89 0.35
CA THR A 29 -3.46 7.52 0.77
C THR A 29 -3.44 6.61 -0.44
N VAL A 30 -2.32 5.95 -0.66
CA VAL A 30 -2.12 4.93 -1.70
C VAL A 30 -1.97 3.57 -1.04
N CYS A 31 -2.85 2.63 -1.36
CA CYS A 31 -2.81 1.25 -0.88
C CYS A 31 -2.49 0.31 -2.04
N LYS A 32 -1.31 -0.32 -2.02
CA LYS A 32 -0.89 -1.31 -3.01
C LYS A 32 -0.92 -2.71 -2.42
N VAL A 33 -1.44 -3.66 -3.19
CA VAL A 33 -1.43 -5.08 -2.84
C VAL A 33 -0.54 -5.82 -3.82
N ASP A 34 0.53 -6.43 -3.31
CA ASP A 34 1.42 -7.30 -4.08
C ASP A 34 1.42 -8.70 -3.45
N GLY A 35 0.68 -9.63 -4.07
CA GLY A 35 0.45 -10.96 -3.53
C GLY A 35 -0.23 -10.94 -2.16
N PHE A 36 0.53 -11.20 -1.10
CA PHE A 36 0.08 -11.21 0.29
C PHE A 36 0.53 -9.98 1.10
N GLU A 37 1.25 -9.05 0.47
CA GLU A 37 1.74 -7.82 1.11
C GLU A 37 0.85 -6.63 0.75
N GLU A 38 0.39 -5.90 1.76
CA GLU A 38 -0.35 -4.65 1.61
C GLU A 38 0.54 -3.51 2.11
N THR A 39 0.89 -2.59 1.20
CA THR A 39 1.68 -1.39 1.53
C THR A 39 0.77 -0.17 1.45
N THR A 40 0.63 0.56 2.56
CA THR A 40 -0.11 1.81 2.62
C THR A 40 0.85 2.97 2.74
N THR A 41 0.81 3.90 1.79
CA THR A 41 1.60 5.13 1.83
C THR A 41 0.70 6.34 1.97
N HIS A 42 0.98 7.18 2.96
CA HIS A 42 0.31 8.45 3.18
C HIS A 42 1.19 9.62 2.71
N TYR A 43 0.65 10.46 1.84
CA TYR A 43 1.24 11.72 1.43
C TYR A 43 0.47 12.86 2.08
N SER A 44 0.97 13.33 3.22
CA SER A 44 0.43 14.50 3.91
C SER A 44 1.08 15.78 3.36
N PRO A 45 0.31 16.86 3.11
CA PRO A 45 0.86 18.16 2.74
C PRO A 45 1.94 18.69 3.71
N ILE A 46 1.93 18.25 4.97
CA ILE A 46 2.80 18.75 6.04
C ILE A 46 4.04 17.87 6.24
N ALA A 47 3.99 16.61 5.80
CA ALA A 47 4.99 15.60 6.16
C ALA A 47 5.52 14.78 4.98
N TRP A 48 5.19 15.17 3.74
CA TRP A 48 5.49 14.49 2.47
C TRP A 48 6.22 13.15 2.59
N ARG A 49 5.38 12.14 2.88
CA ARG A 49 5.56 10.67 2.83
C ARG A 49 5.78 10.00 4.19
N THR A 50 4.72 9.36 4.69
CA THR A 50 4.78 8.35 5.75
C THR A 50 4.35 7.02 5.16
N VAL A 51 5.26 6.05 5.10
CA VAL A 51 4.97 4.69 4.59
C VAL A 51 4.73 3.76 5.77
N THR A 52 3.64 3.00 5.74
CA THR A 52 3.35 1.94 6.72
C THR A 52 3.15 0.62 5.98
N HIS A 53 3.99 -0.37 6.27
CA HIS A 53 3.83 -1.73 5.76
C HIS A 53 2.89 -2.50 6.68
N ARG A 54 1.77 -3.01 6.16
CA ARG A 54 0.86 -3.86 6.90
C ARG A 54 0.86 -5.25 6.27
N LYS A 55 1.68 -6.15 6.80
CA LYS A 55 1.58 -7.57 6.47
C LYS A 55 0.34 -8.15 7.14
N ARG A 56 -0.75 -8.32 6.40
CA ARG A 56 -1.85 -9.18 6.86
C ARG A 56 -1.44 -10.62 6.57
N ASP A 57 -1.40 -11.47 7.59
CA ASP A 57 -1.47 -12.92 7.39
C ASP A 57 -2.86 -13.23 6.80
N ILE A 58 -3.01 -13.02 5.49
CA ILE A 58 -4.13 -13.57 4.73
C ILE A 58 -3.86 -15.06 4.71
N GLY A 59 -4.47 -15.76 5.66
CA GLY A 59 -4.17 -17.14 6.07
C GLY A 59 -3.62 -18.00 4.95
N VAL A 60 -2.29 -18.20 4.96
CA VAL A 60 -1.68 -19.33 4.30
C VAL A 60 -2.28 -20.55 4.98
N ARG A 61 -3.21 -21.22 4.30
CA ARG A 61 -3.70 -22.55 4.68
C ARG A 61 -2.46 -23.38 5.05
N PRO A 62 -2.34 -23.94 6.26
CA PRO A 62 -1.23 -24.81 6.55
C PRO A 62 -1.31 -25.97 5.55
N SER A 63 -0.34 -26.05 4.64
CA SER A 63 -0.11 -27.23 3.85
C SER A 63 0.24 -28.32 4.84
N LEU A 64 -0.74 -29.17 5.18
CA LEU A 64 -0.53 -30.38 5.96
C LEU A 64 0.30 -31.35 5.12
N ILE A 65 1.60 -31.11 5.05
CA ILE A 65 2.58 -32.14 4.68
C ILE A 65 3.01 -32.77 5.99
N SER A 66 2.21 -33.72 6.49
CA SER A 66 2.72 -34.70 7.45
C SER A 66 3.51 -35.72 6.64
N SER A 67 4.84 -35.54 6.64
CA SER A 67 5.77 -36.59 6.24
C SER A 67 5.66 -37.75 7.23
N ALA A 68 5.71 -38.96 6.69
CA ALA A 68 5.58 -40.22 7.38
C ALA A 68 6.65 -40.46 8.46
N ARG A 69 6.32 -41.29 9.44
CA ARG A 69 7.24 -42.24 10.07
C ARG A 69 6.56 -43.60 10.15
#